data_AF-A0A8T8WHI8-F1
#
_entry.id   AF-A0A8T8WHI8-F1
#
_cell.length_a   1.000
_cell.length_b   1.000
_cell.length_c   1.000
_cell.angle_alpha   90.00
_cell.angle_beta   90.00
_cell.angle_gamma   90.00
#
_symmetry.space_group_name_H-M   'P 1'
#
loop_
_entity.id
_entity.type
_entity.pdbx_description
1 polymer ?
#
loop_
_entity_poly.entity_id
_entity_poly.type
_entity_poly.pdbx_seq_one_letter_code
_entity_poly.pdbx_strand_id
1 'polypeptide(L)' 'MSEGYERGAVVKGPYLLADYDYCPYICWSDDSHPFHNEKVLYAAIEVERKRVLRDNGLVGS' A
#
# COMPACT_ATOMS: atom_id res chain seq x y z
N MET A 1 0.49 -13.22 -22.33
CA MET A 1 0.99 -12.04 -21.61
C MET A 1 -0.16 -11.58 -20.74
N SER A 2 -0.04 -11.68 -19.41
CA SER A 2 -1.07 -11.14 -18.52
C SER A 2 -1.03 -9.62 -18.62
N GLU A 3 -2.18 -8.97 -18.76
CA GLU A 3 -2.33 -7.51 -18.85
C GLU A 3 -2.11 -6.78 -17.51
N GLY A 4 -1.33 -7.39 -16.59
CA GLY A 4 -1.14 -6.92 -15.22
C GLY A 4 0.33 -6.70 -14.89
N TYR A 5 0.58 -5.86 -13.88
CA TYR A 5 1.92 -5.69 -13.32
C TYR A 5 2.33 -6.93 -12.52
N GLU A 6 3.63 -7.23 -12.47
CA GLU A 6 4.16 -8.34 -11.66
C GLU A 6 3.94 -8.12 -10.16
N ARG A 7 3.86 -9.22 -9.39
CA ARG A 7 3.75 -9.18 -7.94
C ARG A 7 4.90 -8.36 -7.34
N GLY A 8 4.55 -7.37 -6.52
CA GLY A 8 5.50 -6.45 -5.89
C GLY A 8 5.75 -5.16 -6.67
N ALA A 9 5.29 -5.04 -7.91
CA ALA A 9 5.34 -3.78 -8.65
C ALA A 9 4.52 -2.70 -7.94
N VAL A 10 5.05 -1.47 -7.89
CA VAL A 10 4.36 -0.30 -7.35
C VAL A 10 3.87 0.58 -8.50
N VAL A 11 2.59 0.93 -8.46
CA VAL A 11 1.91 1.64 -9.55
C VAL A 11 1.09 2.81 -9.02
N LYS A 12 0.86 3.82 -9.86
CA LYS A 12 0.01 4.98 -9.54
C LYS A 12 -1.43 4.66 -9.92
N GLY A 13 -2.38 4.82 -8.99
CA GLY A 13 -3.80 4.62 -9.23
C GLY A 13 -4.66 5.73 -8.61
N PRO A 14 -5.95 5.84 -8.99
CA PRO A 14 -6.89 6.76 -8.37
C PRO A 14 -7.14 6.37 -6.92
N TYR A 15 -7.12 7.33 -6.00
CA TYR A 15 -7.45 7.05 -4.61
C TYR A 15 -8.96 7.16 -4.42
N LEU A 16 -9.60 6.05 -4.05
CA LEU A 16 -11.06 5.97 -3.96
C LEU A 16 -11.62 6.39 -2.59
N LEU A 17 -10.75 6.65 -1.60
CA LEU A 17 -11.13 6.77 -0.19
C LEU A 17 -10.87 8.17 0.41
N ALA A 18 -10.17 9.07 -0.28
CA ALA A 18 -10.07 10.48 0.12
C ALA A 18 -9.82 11.40 -1.08
N ASP A 19 -9.72 12.69 -0.81
CA ASP A 19 -9.62 13.76 -1.81
C ASP A 19 -8.25 13.89 -2.50
N TYR A 20 -7.40 12.86 -2.44
CA TYR A 20 -6.14 12.84 -3.17
C TYR A 20 -6.35 12.37 -4.61
N ASP A 21 -5.75 13.07 -5.57
CA ASP A 21 -5.85 12.70 -7.00
C ASP A 21 -5.27 11.31 -7.31
N TYR A 22 -4.37 10.80 -6.47
CA TYR A 22 -3.75 9.50 -6.65
C TYR A 22 -3.25 8.87 -5.34
N CYS A 23 -3.08 7.55 -5.36
CA CYS A 23 -2.40 6.78 -4.33
C CYS A 23 -1.45 5.75 -4.97
N PRO A 24 -0.28 5.47 -4.38
CA PRO A 24 0.53 4.33 -4.78
C PRO A 24 -0.15 3.00 -4.40
N TYR A 25 -0.09 2.01 -5.28
CA TYR A 25 -0.60 0.66 -5.06
C TYR A 25 0.50 -0.36 -5.28
N ILE A 26 0.53 -1.43 -4.48
CA ILE A 26 1.36 -2.62 -4.73
C ILE A 26 0.51 -3.72 -5.38
N CYS A 27 1.01 -4.31 -6.47
CA CYS A 27 0.42 -5.51 -7.04
C CYS A 27 0.68 -6.71 -6.11
N TRP A 28 -0.37 -7.34 -5.61
CA TRP A 28 -0.28 -8.51 -4.72
C TRP A 28 -0.49 -9.83 -5.45
N SER A 29 -1.29 -9.81 -6.52
CA SER A 29 -1.58 -11.01 -7.31
C SER A 29 -0.35 -11.56 -8.03
N ASP A 30 -0.30 -12.88 -8.11
CA ASP A 30 0.47 -13.66 -9.06
C ASP A 30 -0.49 -14.57 -9.86
N ASP A 31 0.04 -15.45 -10.71
CA ASP A 31 -0.76 -16.37 -11.52
C ASP A 31 -1.34 -17.56 -10.74
N SER A 32 -1.04 -17.68 -9.44
CA SER A 32 -1.51 -18.81 -8.62
C SER A 32 -2.98 -18.73 -8.21
N HIS A 33 -3.60 -17.53 -8.29
CA HIS A 33 -4.99 -17.36 -7.86
C HIS A 33 -5.99 -17.79 -8.97
N PRO A 34 -7.17 -18.33 -8.61
CA PRO A 34 -8.09 -18.99 -9.54
C PRO A 34 -8.78 -18.06 -10.56
N PHE A 35 -8.50 -16.75 -10.49
CA PHE A 35 -9.10 -15.71 -11.33
C PHE A 35 -8.02 -14.81 -11.96
N HIS A 36 -6.77 -15.28 -12.08
CA HIS A 36 -5.62 -14.47 -12.53
C HIS A 36 -5.78 -13.93 -13.96
N ASN A 37 -6.67 -14.53 -14.75
CA ASN A 37 -7.04 -14.09 -16.08
C ASN A 37 -8.14 -13.01 -16.10
N GLU A 38 -8.81 -12.74 -14.97
CA GLU A 38 -9.95 -11.82 -14.88
C GLU A 38 -9.72 -10.68 -13.90
N LYS A 39 -8.95 -10.91 -12.83
CA LYS A 39 -8.81 -9.98 -11.71
C LYS A 39 -7.37 -9.90 -11.27
N VAL A 40 -6.97 -8.73 -10.76
CA VAL A 40 -5.68 -8.49 -10.13
C VAL A 40 -5.94 -7.80 -8.80
N LEU A 41 -5.26 -8.25 -7.75
CA LEU A 41 -5.35 -7.66 -6.42
C LEU A 41 -4.27 -6.59 -6.25
N TYR A 42 -4.71 -5.37 -5.94
CA TYR A 42 -3.84 -4.25 -5.57
C TYR A 42 -4.16 -3.81 -4.15
N ALA A 43 -3.13 -3.48 -3.38
CA ALA A 43 -3.27 -2.85 -2.07
C ALA A 43 -2.78 -1.40 -2.13
N ALA A 44 -3.59 -0.46 -1.62
CA ALA A 44 -3.19 0.93 -1.48
C ALA A 44 -2.07 1.04 -0.44
N ILE A 45 -1.09 1.91 -0.69
CA ILE A 45 0.00 2.21 0.23
C ILE A 45 -0.24 3.58 0.84
N GLU A 46 -0.44 3.59 2.15
CA GLU A 46 -0.57 4.82 2.94
C GLU A 46 0.60 4.92 3.92
N VAL A 47 1.19 6.11 3.99
CA VAL A 47 2.32 6.39 4.90
C VAL A 47 1.85 7.35 5.98
N GLU A 48 1.73 6.84 7.20
CA GLU A 48 1.51 7.66 8.38
C GLU A 48 2.82 7.90 9.14
N ARG A 49 3.13 9.16 9.44
CA ARG A 49 4.23 9.48 10.36
C ARG A 49 3.77 9.30 11.80
N LYS A 50 4.23 8.22 12.44
CA LYS A 50 4.08 8.06 13.90
C LYS A 50 5.21 8.78 14.63
N ARG A 51 4.86 9.72 15.52
CA ARG A 51 5.82 10.34 16.45
C ARG A 51 5.99 9.41 17.65
N VAL A 52 7.20 8.91 17.86
CA VAL A 52 7.55 8.20 19.09
C VAL A 52 7.87 9.25 20.16
N LEU A 53 7.02 9.38 21.18
CA LEU A 53 7.36 10.13 22.39
C LEU A 53 8.28 9.23 23.22
N ARG A 54 9.53 9.67 23.45
CA ARG A 54 10.37 9.06 24.48
C ARG A 54 9.95 9.66 25.80
N ASP A 55 9.49 8.81 26.71
CA ASP A 55 9.21 9.20 28.09
C ASP A 55 10.57 9.40 28.79
N ASN A 56 11.08 10.63 28.73
CA ASN A 56 12.27 11.00 29.50
C ASN A 56 11.80 11.30 30.92
N GLY A 57 11.68 10.24 31.73
CA GLY A 57 11.42 10.35 33.16
C GLY A 57 12.43 11.28 33.80
N LEU A 58 12.00 12.50 34.10
CA LEU A 58 12.71 13.40 35.00
C LEU A 58 12.55 12.80 36.41
N VAL A 59 13.55 12.05 36.86
CA VAL A 59 13.74 11.80 38.29
C VAL A 59 14.14 13.14 38.90
N GLY A 60 13.21 13.70 39.68
CA GLY A 60 13.38 14.97 40.37
C GLY A 60 14.59 14.98 41.30
N SER A 61 15.20 16.17 41.33
CA SER A 61 16.25 16.66 42.23
C SER A 61 15.93 16.53 43.72
#